data_AF-A0A0K9XD65-F1
#
_entry.id   AF-A0A0K9XD65-F1
#
_cell.length_a   1.000
_cell.length_b   1.000
_cell.length_c   1.000
_cell.angle_alpha   90.00
_cell.angle_beta   90.00
_cell.angle_gamma   90.00
#
_symmetry.space_group_name_H-M   'P 1'
#
loop_
_entity.id
_entity.type
_entity.pdbx_description
1 polymer ?
#
loop_
_entity_poly.entity_id
_entity_poly.type
_entity_poly.pdbx_seq_one_letter_code
_entity_poly.pdbx_strand_id
1 'polypeptide(L)'
;MNARRALGRYGEDLAVRRLAEAGMTVLARNWRCREGEIDVVALDGDALVVCEVKARRRRAGPRGAGADAGPPERLYEHPMAAVTPVKAERLRRLAARWLERHGGPPPGGVRIDVVGVLLPGRGAPEVQHVKGVA
;
A
#
# COMPACT_ATOMS: atom_id res chain seq x y z
N MET A 1 10.49 0.94 21.14
CA MET A 1 9.66 0.60 19.94
C MET A 1 10.50 0.86 18.69
N ASN A 2 10.59 -0.08 17.72
CA ASN A 2 11.46 0.07 16.54
C ASN A 2 10.89 1.12 15.56
N ALA A 3 11.69 2.13 15.18
CA ALA A 3 11.30 3.23 14.31
C ALA A 3 10.73 2.77 12.94
N ARG A 4 11.24 1.65 12.39
CA ARG A 4 10.72 1.07 11.15
C ARG A 4 9.30 0.50 11.32
N ARG A 5 9.02 -0.15 12.45
CA ARG A 5 7.68 -0.66 12.76
C ARG A 5 6.68 0.47 13.00
N ALA A 6 7.11 1.54 13.67
CA ALA A 6 6.28 2.73 13.86
C ALA A 6 5.94 3.40 12.52
N LEU A 7 6.93 3.54 11.62
CA LEU A 7 6.71 4.05 10.27
C LEU A 7 5.73 3.19 9.47
N GLY A 8 5.87 1.86 9.54
CA GLY A 8 4.96 0.93 8.87
C GLY A 8 3.51 1.10 9.34
N ARG A 9 3.27 1.10 10.65
CA ARG A 9 1.92 1.30 11.23
C ARG A 9 1.31 2.64 10.83
N TYR A 10 2.09 3.71 10.95
CA TYR A 10 1.64 5.04 10.54
C TYR A 10 1.30 5.12 9.05
N GLY A 11 2.09 4.47 8.21
CA GLY A 11 1.80 4.36 6.78
C GLY A 11 0.51 3.61 6.49
N GLU A 12 0.27 2.50 7.20
CA GLU A 12 -0.98 1.75 7.07
C GLU A 12 -2.20 2.56 7.54
N ASP A 13 -2.08 3.31 8.63
CA ASP A 13 -3.14 4.21 9.10
C ASP A 13 -3.51 5.24 8.02
N LEU A 14 -2.51 5.84 7.37
CA LEU A 14 -2.72 6.78 6.27
C LEU A 14 -3.30 6.10 5.03
N ALA A 15 -2.88 4.87 4.73
CA ALA A 15 -3.42 4.10 3.61
C ALA A 15 -4.90 3.79 3.81
N VAL A 16 -5.28 3.31 4.99
CA VAL A 16 -6.67 3.02 5.36
C VAL A 16 -7.55 4.25 5.23
N ARG A 17 -7.08 5.41 5.71
CA ARG A 17 -7.80 6.69 5.55
C ARG A 17 -8.00 7.02 4.07
N ARG A 18 -6.95 6.93 3.26
CA ARG A 18 -7.01 7.24 1.83
C ARG A 18 -7.94 6.31 1.03
N LEU A 19 -8.02 5.03 1.41
CA LEU A 19 -8.94 4.06 0.81
C LEU A 19 -10.39 4.36 1.22
N ALA A 20 -10.62 4.66 2.51
CA ALA A 20 -11.94 5.04 3.00
C ALA A 20 -12.46 6.35 2.36
N GLU A 21 -11.59 7.36 2.22
CA GLU A 21 -11.89 8.61 1.51
C GLU A 21 -12.21 8.37 0.02
N ALA A 22 -11.68 7.29 -0.57
CA ALA A 22 -12.00 6.87 -1.93
C ALA A 22 -13.31 6.05 -2.03
N GLY A 23 -14.07 5.93 -0.94
CA GLY A 23 -15.34 5.20 -0.88
C GLY A 23 -15.20 3.69 -0.65
N MET A 24 -13.99 3.20 -0.37
CA MET A 24 -13.75 1.77 -0.16
C MET A 24 -14.05 1.36 1.27
N THR A 25 -14.60 0.16 1.45
CA THR A 25 -14.85 -0.41 2.78
C THR A 25 -13.66 -1.27 3.21
N VAL A 26 -12.95 -0.88 4.27
CA VAL A 26 -11.84 -1.68 4.80
C VAL A 26 -12.38 -2.86 5.61
N LEU A 27 -12.08 -4.08 5.17
CA LEU A 27 -12.50 -5.33 5.81
C LEU A 27 -11.50 -5.80 6.87
N ALA A 28 -10.20 -5.65 6.59
CA ALA A 28 -9.15 -6.00 7.52
C ALA A 28 -7.87 -5.21 7.31
N ARG A 29 -7.08 -5.15 8.37
CA ARG A 29 -5.76 -4.54 8.45
C ARG A 29 -4.79 -5.54 9.04
N ASN A 30 -3.55 -5.59 8.57
CA ASN A 30 -2.54 -6.55 9.03
C ASN A 30 -3.08 -7.99 9.08
N TRP A 31 -3.84 -8.42 8.06
CA TRP A 31 -4.40 -9.76 8.06
C TRP A 31 -3.29 -10.79 7.89
N ARG A 32 -3.30 -11.83 8.72
CA ARG A 32 -2.23 -12.83 8.78
C ARG A 32 -2.78 -14.24 8.63
N CYS A 33 -2.03 -15.06 7.94
CA CYS A 33 -2.22 -16.50 7.87
C CYS A 33 -0.87 -17.21 7.91
N ARG A 34 -0.87 -18.54 7.84
CA ARG A 34 0.37 -19.34 7.85
C ARG A 34 1.30 -19.01 6.67
N GLU A 35 0.74 -18.56 5.55
CA GLU A 35 1.47 -18.31 4.30
C GLU A 35 1.97 -16.86 4.16
N GLY A 36 1.55 -15.96 5.04
CA GLY A 36 2.00 -14.58 5.01
C GLY A 36 1.00 -13.59 5.59
N GLU A 37 1.10 -12.36 5.10
CA GLU A 37 0.32 -11.23 5.58
C GLU A 37 -0.15 -10.36 4.40
N ILE A 38 -1.33 -9.76 4.57
CA ILE A 38 -1.87 -8.70 3.72
C ILE A 38 -1.95 -7.44 4.58
N ASP A 39 -1.41 -6.32 4.09
CA ASP A 39 -1.43 -5.07 4.84
C ASP A 39 -2.86 -4.54 5.01
N VAL A 40 -3.63 -4.45 3.91
CA VAL A 40 -5.04 -4.04 3.95
C VAL A 40 -5.88 -4.88 2.98
N VAL A 41 -7.05 -5.32 3.45
CA VAL A 41 -8.10 -5.92 2.62
C VAL A 41 -9.30 -4.99 2.62
N ALA A 42 -9.85 -4.69 1.45
CA ALA A 42 -10.97 -3.76 1.29
C ALA A 42 -11.95 -4.22 0.21
N LEU A 43 -13.12 -3.59 0.15
CA LEU A 43 -14.07 -3.67 -0.95
C LEU A 43 -14.12 -2.35 -1.70
N ASP A 44 -14.10 -2.43 -3.03
CA ASP A 44 -14.36 -1.33 -3.96
C ASP A 44 -15.53 -1.75 -4.84
N GLY A 45 -16.75 -1.32 -4.48
CA GLY A 45 -17.97 -1.89 -5.04
C GLY A 45 -18.08 -3.38 -4.73
N ASP A 46 -18.18 -4.20 -5.77
CA ASP A 46 -18.26 -5.67 -5.70
C ASP A 46 -16.91 -6.37 -5.90
N ALA A 47 -15.80 -5.63 -5.94
CA ALA A 47 -14.46 -6.19 -6.06
C ALA A 47 -13.77 -6.29 -4.69
N LEU A 48 -13.12 -7.43 -4.43
CA LEU A 48 -12.19 -7.57 -3.31
C LEU A 48 -10.85 -6.94 -3.70
N VAL A 49 -10.36 -6.03 -2.87
CA VAL A 49 -9.07 -5.36 -3.06
C VAL A 49 -8.09 -5.81 -1.99
N VAL A 50 -6.96 -6.34 -2.45
CA VAL A 50 -5.79 -6.65 -1.61
C VAL A 50 -4.75 -5.55 -1.85
N CYS A 51 -4.44 -4.78 -0.80
CA CYS A 51 -3.53 -3.65 -0.88
C CYS A 51 -2.20 -3.95 -0.17
N GLU A 52 -1.10 -3.70 -0.86
CA GLU A 52 0.24 -3.59 -0.25
C GLU A 52 0.53 -2.12 0.09
N VAL A 53 1.01 -1.85 1.31
CA VAL A 53 1.35 -0.50 1.79
C VAL A 53 2.86 -0.29 1.83
N LYS A 54 3.34 0.75 1.15
CA LYS A 54 4.76 1.12 1.13
C LYS A 54 4.98 2.49 1.72
N ALA A 55 5.44 2.52 2.97
CA ALA A 55 5.76 3.75 3.69
C ALA A 55 7.27 4.03 3.71
N ARG A 56 7.65 5.26 3.35
CA ARG A 56 9.03 5.73 3.39
C ARG A 56 9.14 7.16 3.88
N ARG A 57 10.26 7.49 4.53
CA ARG A 57 10.63 8.88 4.84
C ARG A 57 11.48 9.42 3.71
N ARG A 58 11.21 10.65 3.27
CA ARG A 58 12.12 11.37 2.37
C ARG A 58 13.42 11.60 3.12
N ARG A 59 14.54 11.10 2.61
CA ARG A 59 15.85 11.48 3.14
C ARG A 59 16.03 12.96 2.85
N ALA A 60 16.36 13.75 3.87
CA ALA A 60 16.83 15.10 3.62
C ALA A 60 18.11 14.97 2.80
N GLY A 61 18.13 15.54 1.58
CA GLY A 61 19.39 15.80 0.90
C GLY A 61 20.29 16.69 1.79
N PRO A 62 21.60 16.75 1.53
CA PRO A 62 22.50 17.58 2.33
C PRO A 62 21.95 19.01 2.45
N ARG A 63 21.94 19.54 3.68
CA ARG A 63 21.52 20.92 3.96
C ARG A 63 22.41 21.85 3.14
N GLY A 64 21.83 22.67 2.27
CA GLY A 64 22.55 23.75 1.57
C GLY A 64 22.65 23.66 0.05
N ALA A 65 22.06 22.67 -0.62
CA ALA A 65 21.90 22.76 -2.06
C ALA A 65 20.81 23.79 -2.39
N GLY A 66 21.19 24.86 -3.08
CA GLY A 66 20.28 25.84 -3.67
C GLY A 66 19.29 25.19 -4.65
N ALA A 67 18.52 26.01 -5.35
CA ALA A 67 17.37 25.62 -6.20
C ALA A 67 17.65 24.60 -7.33
N ASP A 68 18.83 23.98 -7.37
CA ASP A 68 19.32 23.08 -8.41
C ASP A 68 19.59 21.66 -7.91
N ALA A 69 19.16 21.31 -6.69
CA ALA A 69 19.02 19.90 -6.32
C ALA A 69 17.93 19.29 -7.21
N GLY A 70 18.36 18.55 -8.24
CA GLY A 70 17.50 17.82 -9.16
C GLY A 70 16.35 17.10 -8.44
N PRO A 71 15.22 16.86 -9.14
CA PRO A 71 13.95 16.56 -8.51
C PRO A 71 14.11 15.42 -7.51
N PRO A 72 13.48 15.51 -6.32
CA PRO A 72 13.48 14.41 -5.37
C PRO A 72 13.20 13.13 -6.11
N GLU A 73 14.06 12.11 -5.90
CA GLU A 73 13.81 10.73 -6.26
C GLU A 73 12.33 10.46 -6.07
N ARG A 74 11.70 10.41 -7.23
CA ARG A 74 10.28 10.60 -7.36
C ARG A 74 9.60 9.50 -6.54
N LEU A 75 8.39 9.77 -6.05
CA LEU A 75 7.52 8.67 -5.64
C LEU A 75 7.30 7.61 -6.76
N TYR A 76 7.73 7.99 -7.98
CA TYR A 76 7.22 7.68 -9.31
C TYR A 76 8.14 6.78 -10.16
N GLU A 77 9.08 6.02 -9.61
CA GLU A 77 9.50 4.81 -10.32
C GLU A 77 8.38 3.77 -10.14
N HIS A 78 7.38 3.90 -11.02
CA HIS A 78 6.16 3.12 -11.20
C HIS A 78 5.76 2.20 -10.02
N PRO A 79 4.60 2.42 -9.38
CA PRO A 79 3.99 1.45 -8.46
C PRO A 79 3.85 0.03 -9.06
N MET A 80 3.73 -0.06 -10.40
CA MET A 80 3.82 -1.31 -11.17
C MET A 80 5.24 -1.92 -11.19
N ALA A 81 6.30 -1.12 -11.17
CA ALA A 81 7.68 -1.58 -10.95
C ALA A 81 7.92 -2.01 -9.49
N ALA A 82 7.11 -1.51 -8.55
CA ALA A 82 7.23 -1.83 -7.12
C ALA A 82 6.57 -3.16 -6.69
N VAL A 83 5.78 -3.79 -7.58
CA VAL A 83 5.24 -5.14 -7.37
C VAL A 83 5.85 -6.07 -8.42
N THR A 84 6.92 -6.74 -8.03
CA THR A 84 7.53 -7.78 -8.88
C THR A 84 6.53 -8.91 -9.15
N PRO A 85 6.69 -9.68 -10.24
CA PRO A 85 5.85 -10.85 -10.51
C PRO A 85 5.77 -11.81 -9.31
N VAL A 86 6.87 -12.00 -8.58
CA VAL A 86 6.93 -12.82 -7.36
C VAL A 86 6.04 -12.26 -6.25
N LYS A 87 6.01 -10.93 -6.06
CA LYS A 87 5.13 -10.28 -5.09
C LYS A 87 3.67 -10.37 -5.50
N ALA A 88 3.37 -10.10 -6.77
CA ALA A 88 2.02 -10.25 -7.31
C ALA A 88 1.47 -11.66 -7.07
N GLU A 89 2.28 -12.67 -7.41
CA GLU A 89 1.91 -14.07 -7.26
C GLU A 89 1.73 -14.47 -5.78
N ARG A 90 2.56 -13.95 -4.87
CA ARG A 90 2.35 -14.09 -3.42
C ARG A 90 1.02 -13.46 -2.98
N LEU A 91 0.70 -12.25 -3.44
CA LEU A 91 -0.54 -11.56 -3.08
C LEU A 91 -1.77 -12.28 -3.62
N ARG A 92 -1.71 -12.85 -4.83
CA ARG A 92 -2.79 -13.70 -5.38
C ARG A 92 -3.06 -14.93 -4.51
N ARG A 93 -2.01 -15.62 -4.06
CA ARG A 93 -2.17 -16.74 -3.11
C ARG A 93 -2.80 -16.32 -1.79
N LEU A 94 -2.36 -15.19 -1.23
CA LEU A 94 -2.94 -14.68 0.01
C LEU A 94 -4.40 -14.24 -0.16
N ALA A 95 -4.74 -13.66 -1.31
CA ALA A 95 -6.12 -13.35 -1.67
C ALA A 95 -6.97 -14.63 -1.74
N ALA A 96 -6.49 -15.70 -2.37
CA ALA A 96 -7.18 -16.99 -2.39
C ALA A 96 -7.44 -17.52 -0.97
N ARG A 97 -6.45 -17.44 -0.07
CA ARG A 97 -6.62 -17.82 1.35
C ARG A 97 -7.61 -16.93 2.12
N TRP A 98 -7.70 -15.66 1.75
CA TRP A 98 -8.74 -14.79 2.29
C TRP A 98 -10.12 -15.28 1.83
N LEU A 99 -10.30 -15.50 0.53
CA LEU A 99 -11.57 -15.93 -0.06
C LEU A 99 -12.07 -17.27 0.50
N GLU A 100 -11.19 -18.26 0.66
CA GLU A 100 -11.52 -19.57 1.25
C GLU A 100 -12.16 -19.44 2.64
N ARG A 101 -11.79 -18.41 3.41
CA ARG A 101 -12.32 -18.18 4.77
C ARG A 101 -13.55 -17.28 4.81
N HIS A 102 -13.86 -16.57 3.72
CA HIS A 102 -14.86 -15.50 3.70
C HIS A 102 -15.92 -15.68 2.59
N GLY A 103 -16.15 -16.92 2.14
CA GLY A 103 -17.29 -17.24 1.28
C GLY A 103 -17.02 -17.22 -0.23
N GLY A 104 -15.75 -17.19 -0.65
CA GLY A 104 -15.37 -17.30 -2.06
C GLY A 104 -15.31 -15.96 -2.81
N PRO A 105 -14.97 -15.98 -4.11
CA PRO A 105 -14.71 -14.79 -4.92
C PRO A 105 -15.97 -13.94 -5.11
N PRO A 106 -15.88 -12.60 -4.99
CA PRO A 106 -17.01 -11.74 -5.25
C PRO A 106 -17.21 -11.51 -6.76
N PRO A 107 -18.38 -11.02 -7.21
CA PRO A 107 -18.69 -10.82 -8.64
C PRO A 107 -17.73 -9.88 -9.37
N GLY A 108 -17.27 -8.82 -8.71
CA GLY A 108 -16.29 -7.87 -9.26
C GLY A 108 -14.86 -8.39 -9.29
N GLY A 109 -14.64 -9.64 -8.86
CA GLY A 109 -13.34 -10.29 -8.85
C GLY A 109 -12.39 -9.79 -7.77
N VAL A 110 -11.10 -10.03 -7.99
CA VAL A 110 -10.02 -9.65 -7.07
C VAL A 110 -9.08 -8.67 -7.78
N ARG A 111 -8.76 -7.58 -7.10
CA ARG A 111 -7.81 -6.57 -7.57
C ARG A 111 -6.65 -6.44 -6.59
N ILE A 112 -5.43 -6.33 -7.12
CA ILE A 112 -4.24 -6.03 -6.32
C ILE A 112 -3.92 -4.55 -6.51
N ASP A 113 -3.89 -3.83 -5.40
CA ASP A 113 -3.60 -2.40 -5.35
C ASP A 113 -2.35 -2.13 -4.52
N VAL A 114 -1.76 -0.95 -4.70
CA VAL A 114 -0.65 -0.46 -3.87
C VAL A 114 -0.98 0.92 -3.32
N VAL A 115 -0.67 1.13 -2.04
CA VAL A 115 -0.71 2.45 -1.43
C VAL A 115 0.70 2.89 -1.04
N GLY A 116 1.19 3.93 -1.71
CA GLY A 116 2.47 4.57 -1.39
C GLY A 116 2.26 5.71 -0.40
N VAL A 117 3.10 5.75 0.64
CA VAL A 117 3.11 6.83 1.64
C VAL A 117 4.51 7.42 1.74
N LEU A 118 4.60 8.75 1.56
CA LEU A 118 5.84 9.51 1.72
C LEU A 118 5.71 10.51 2.85
N LEU A 119 6.59 10.37 3.85
CA LEU A 119 6.72 11.33 4.92
C LEU A 119 7.85 12.30 4.57
N PRO A 120 7.56 13.58 4.27
CA PRO A 120 8.60 14.58 4.13
C PRO A 120 9.23 14.92 5.49
N GLY A 121 10.40 15.56 5.47
CA GLY A 121 11.03 16.05 6.71
C GLY A 121 10.27 17.21 7.37
N ARG A 122 9.43 17.92 6.61
CA ARG A 122 8.48 18.96 7.05
C ARG A 122 7.26 18.93 6.13
N GLY A 123 6.08 19.27 6.65
CA GLY A 123 4.83 19.30 5.89
C GLY A 123 3.98 18.03 6.02
N ALA A 124 2.86 17.99 5.32
CA ALA A 124 1.93 16.88 5.35
C ALA A 124 2.47 15.66 4.58
N PRO A 125 2.14 14.42 4.98
CA PRO A 125 2.45 13.23 4.20
C PRO A 125 1.74 13.23 2.85
N GLU A 126 2.40 12.68 1.83
CA GLU A 126 1.79 12.40 0.53
C GLU A 126 1.36 10.94 0.48
N VAL A 127 0.11 10.70 0.07
CA VAL A 127 -0.46 9.34 -0.05
C VAL A 127 -1.00 9.15 -1.46
N GLN A 128 -0.54 8.10 -2.13
CA GLN A 128 -0.98 7.72 -3.48
C GLN A 128 -1.52 6.30 -3.47
N HIS A 129 -2.74 6.12 -4.00
CA HIS A 129 -3.35 4.82 -4.22
C HIS A 129 -3.31 4.49 -5.71
N VAL A 130 -2.76 3.33 -6.05
CA VAL A 130 -2.65 2.86 -7.43
C VAL A 130 -3.41 1.55 -7.55
N LYS A 131 -4.42 1.56 -8.44
CA LYS A 131 -5.33 0.44 -8.65
C LYS A 131 -4.76 -0.54 -9.70
N GLY A 132 -5.00 -1.83 -9.52
CA GLY A 132 -4.81 -2.86 -10.55
C GLY A 132 -3.36 -3.01 -11.04
N VAL A 133 -2.43 -3.20 -10.10
CA VAL A 133 -1.00 -3.31 -10.44
C VAL A 133 -0.55 -4.71 -10.90
N ALA A 134 -1.44 -5.71 -10.81
CA ALA A 134 -1.19 -7.10 -11.17
C ALA A 134 -2.49 -7.85 -11.47
#